data_AF-A0A7K4TCW7-F1
#
_entry.id   AF-A0A7K4TCW7-F1
#
_cell.length_a   1.000
_cell.length_b   1.000
_cell.length_c   1.000
_cell.angle_alpha   90.00
_cell.angle_beta   90.00
_cell.angle_gamma   90.00
#
_symmetry.space_group_name_H-M   'P 1'
#
loop_
_entity.id
_entity.type
_entity.pdbx_description
1 polymer ?
#
loop_
_entity_poly.entity_id
_entity_poly.type
_entity_poly.pdbx_seq_one_letter_code
_entity_poly.pdbx_strand_id
1 'polypeptide(L)'
;TVKVSAVEVNTPEEIFVENGTDAKLPCTFTSVEVISSAASVSWSFQPEGAATRISFFYYFNGKPYPGKDIPFKDRITWAGDLNKKDASISISNMQFRDNGTYICDVKNPPDIVVKPGEIRVRVVEKDSLPAFPIAMVAGIVIGTVTGLSPLISIVVCLVIRKNNSKKRYSGCSTSESLMSPVKQAPQKSPSDTEGLVNSVPARSHQGPVIYAQLDHSGGQHSDKINKSESVVYADIRKN
;
A
#
# COMPACT_ATOMS: atom_id res chain seq x y z
N THR A 1 -5.17 3.86 48.84
CA THR A 1 -4.62 3.30 47.59
C THR A 1 -3.88 4.40 46.87
N VAL A 2 -2.57 4.27 46.66
CA VAL A 2 -1.81 5.25 45.85
C VAL A 2 -2.24 5.04 44.41
N LYS A 3 -2.97 6.01 43.84
CA LYS A 3 -3.33 5.99 42.43
C LYS A 3 -2.07 6.43 41.66
N VAL A 4 -1.34 5.48 41.09
CA VAL A 4 -0.22 5.79 40.21
C VAL A 4 -0.79 6.39 38.95
N SER A 5 -0.39 7.62 38.65
CA SER A 5 -0.74 8.30 37.43
C SER A 5 0.46 8.30 36.48
N ALA A 6 0.17 8.06 35.20
CA ALA A 6 1.18 7.80 34.18
C ALA A 6 1.00 8.75 32.99
N VAL A 7 2.12 9.20 32.44
CA VAL A 7 2.16 9.82 31.11
C VAL A 7 2.21 8.72 30.06
N GLU A 8 1.28 8.76 29.11
CA GLU A 8 1.29 7.89 27.93
C GLU A 8 1.67 8.71 26.70
N VAL A 9 2.76 8.31 26.04
CA VAL A 9 3.27 8.99 24.84
C VAL A 9 2.79 8.26 23.59
N ASN A 10 2.24 9.01 22.65
CA ASN A 10 1.71 8.53 21.38
C ASN A 10 2.49 9.13 20.21
N THR A 11 3.12 8.25 19.44
CA THR A 11 3.95 8.54 18.26
C THR A 11 3.64 7.53 17.14
N PRO A 12 3.79 7.90 15.86
CA PRO A 12 3.78 6.93 14.78
C PRO A 12 4.96 5.96 14.92
N GLU A 13 4.78 4.71 14.52
CA GLU A 13 5.84 3.71 14.54
C GLU A 13 6.97 4.03 13.54
N GLU A 14 6.59 4.46 12.34
CA GLU A 14 7.52 4.76 11.25
C GLU A 14 7.03 5.95 10.42
N ILE A 15 7.97 6.77 9.95
CA ILE A 15 7.69 7.87 9.01
C ILE A 15 8.70 7.86 7.87
N PHE A 16 8.23 8.23 6.68
CA PHE A 16 9.07 8.42 5.49
C PHE A 16 9.22 9.90 5.22
N VAL A 17 10.46 10.35 5.02
CA VAL A 17 10.81 11.75 4.80
C VAL A 17 11.61 11.87 3.53
N GLU A 18 11.30 12.84 2.70
CA GLU A 18 12.06 13.08 1.50
C GLU A 18 13.40 13.77 1.80
N ASN A 19 14.49 13.29 1.21
CA ASN A 19 15.81 13.89 1.36
C ASN A 19 15.81 15.37 0.94
N GLY A 20 16.35 16.24 1.79
CA GLY A 20 16.40 17.69 1.61
C GLY A 20 15.17 18.45 2.09
N THR A 21 14.13 17.77 2.59
CA THR A 21 12.90 18.41 3.08
C THR A 21 12.86 18.53 4.60
N ASP A 22 11.98 19.39 5.10
CA ASP A 22 11.75 19.54 6.55
C ASP A 22 10.79 18.45 7.03
N ALA A 23 11.12 17.82 8.16
CA ALA A 23 10.26 16.86 8.82
C ALA A 23 9.71 17.41 10.13
N LYS A 24 8.41 17.21 10.36
CA LYS A 24 7.83 17.29 11.71
C LYS A 24 7.84 15.89 12.31
N LEU A 25 8.43 15.74 13.50
CA LEU A 25 8.35 14.50 14.28
C LEU A 25 7.21 14.63 15.28
N PRO A 26 6.05 13.99 15.03
CA PRO A 26 4.88 14.13 15.88
C PRO A 26 5.08 13.36 17.19
N CYS A 27 4.89 14.04 18.32
CA CYS A 27 4.84 13.41 19.63
C CYS A 27 3.70 14.02 20.43
N THR A 28 2.70 13.23 20.75
CA THR A 28 1.55 13.65 21.58
C THR A 28 1.53 12.83 22.85
N PHE A 29 0.87 13.32 23.89
CA PHE A 29 0.78 12.55 25.12
C PHE A 29 -0.56 12.74 25.83
N THR A 30 -0.91 11.78 26.69
CA THR A 30 -2.02 11.90 27.63
C THR A 30 -1.46 11.88 29.04
N SER A 31 -2.08 12.65 29.93
CA SER A 31 -1.70 12.77 31.34
C SER A 31 -2.91 13.30 32.08
N VAL A 32 -3.25 12.66 33.20
CA VAL A 32 -4.41 13.06 34.02
C VAL A 32 -4.09 14.29 34.88
N GLU A 33 -2.79 14.54 35.12
CA GLU A 33 -2.34 15.71 35.83
C GLU A 33 -2.32 16.94 34.93
N VAL A 34 -2.47 18.09 35.57
CA VAL A 34 -2.30 19.39 34.92
C VAL A 34 -0.84 19.52 34.49
N ILE A 35 -0.61 20.12 33.32
CA ILE A 35 0.75 20.42 32.88
C ILE A 35 1.30 21.53 33.75
N SER A 36 2.30 21.20 34.56
CA SER A 36 2.97 22.17 35.44
C SER A 36 4.23 22.73 34.79
N SER A 37 4.82 23.76 35.39
CA SER A 37 6.14 24.28 34.99
C SER A 37 7.28 23.28 35.17
N ALA A 38 7.05 22.20 35.94
CA ALA A 38 7.99 21.10 36.11
C ALA A 38 7.94 20.09 34.94
N ALA A 39 6.96 20.23 34.03
CA ALA A 39 6.89 19.40 32.85
C ALA A 39 8.11 19.63 31.94
N SER A 40 8.63 18.55 31.36
CA SER A 40 9.77 18.59 30.46
C SER A 40 9.65 17.59 29.33
N VAL A 41 10.33 17.89 28.22
CA VAL A 41 10.44 16.99 27.06
C VAL A 41 11.90 16.82 26.73
N SER A 42 12.32 15.58 26.51
CA SER A 42 13.64 15.25 25.99
C SER A 42 13.48 14.46 24.70
N TRP A 43 14.21 14.90 23.67
CA TRP A 43 14.37 14.13 22.44
C TRP A 43 15.77 13.55 22.35
N SER A 44 15.83 12.28 21.97
CA SER A 44 17.09 11.59 21.68
C SER A 44 17.01 10.82 20.37
N PHE A 45 18.17 10.60 19.75
CA PHE A 45 18.32 9.97 18.46
C PHE A 45 19.26 8.78 18.57
N GLN A 46 18.85 7.66 18.00
CA GLN A 46 19.67 6.48 17.83
C GLN A 46 19.85 6.24 16.33
N PRO A 47 21.05 6.48 15.78
CA PRO A 47 21.36 6.12 14.40
C PRO A 47 21.11 4.63 14.15
N GLU A 48 20.70 4.28 12.93
CA GLU A 48 20.54 2.89 12.55
C GLU A 48 21.87 2.11 12.69
N GLY A 49 21.85 0.98 13.40
CA GLY A 49 23.04 0.18 13.68
C GLY A 49 23.91 0.68 14.85
N ALA A 50 23.59 1.82 15.47
CA ALA A 50 24.30 2.31 16.65
C ALA A 50 23.69 1.78 17.97
N ALA A 51 24.54 1.47 18.95
CA ALA A 51 24.10 1.03 20.28
C ALA A 51 23.74 2.19 21.21
N THR A 52 24.22 3.41 20.92
CA THR A 52 24.10 4.57 21.81
C THR A 52 23.03 5.56 21.34
N ARG A 53 22.36 6.18 22.31
CA ARG A 53 21.41 7.28 22.09
C ARG A 53 22.11 8.62 22.29
N ILE A 54 21.79 9.60 21.45
CA ILE A 54 22.32 10.96 21.50
C ILE A 54 21.16 11.89 21.87
N SER A 55 21.22 12.54 23.04
CA SER A 55 20.26 13.59 23.39
C SER A 55 20.57 14.84 22.56
N PHE A 56 19.56 15.39 21.90
CA PHE A 56 19.76 16.51 20.97
C PHE A 56 18.78 17.67 21.16
N PHE A 57 17.75 17.52 22.00
CA PHE A 57 16.83 18.61 22.29
C PHE A 57 16.18 18.41 23.65
N TYR A 58 16.01 19.51 24.38
CA TYR A 58 15.35 19.54 25.67
C TYR A 58 14.40 20.73 25.73
N TYR A 59 13.20 20.53 26.29
CA TYR A 59 12.26 21.61 26.57
C TYR A 59 11.98 21.63 28.07
N PHE A 60 12.13 22.80 28.69
CA PHE A 60 11.85 22.98 30.11
C PHE A 60 11.50 24.42 30.44
N ASN A 61 10.57 24.60 31.38
CA ASN A 61 10.17 25.90 31.90
C ASN A 61 9.80 26.91 30.78
N GLY A 62 8.99 26.46 29.83
CA GLY A 62 8.52 27.29 28.72
C GLY A 62 9.54 27.55 27.61
N LYS A 63 10.74 26.96 27.67
CA LYS A 63 11.85 27.28 26.77
C LYS A 63 12.42 26.04 26.08
N PRO A 64 12.67 26.09 24.76
CA PRO A 64 13.41 25.06 24.05
C PRO A 64 14.93 25.26 24.17
N TYR A 65 15.65 24.16 24.30
CA TYR A 65 17.10 24.05 24.38
C TYR A 65 17.56 23.02 23.33
N PRO A 66 17.73 23.43 22.07
CA PRO A 66 18.30 22.58 21.04
C PRO A 66 19.77 22.29 21.35
N GLY A 67 20.21 21.06 21.07
CA GLY A 67 21.59 20.64 21.17
C GLY A 67 22.47 21.44 20.21
N LYS A 68 23.67 21.80 20.67
CA LYS A 68 24.62 22.64 19.90
C LYS A 68 25.54 21.83 18.99
N ASP A 69 25.47 20.50 19.08
CA ASP A 69 26.39 19.58 18.43
C ASP A 69 25.71 18.80 17.27
N ILE A 70 26.53 18.11 16.49
CA ILE A 70 26.13 17.24 15.38
C ILE A 70 25.32 16.04 15.94
N PRO A 71 24.28 15.54 15.25
CA PRO A 71 23.97 15.76 13.82
C PRO A 71 22.99 16.88 13.49
N PHE A 72 22.33 17.49 14.48
CA PHE A 72 21.18 18.36 14.23
C PHE A 72 21.40 19.84 14.58
N LYS A 73 22.66 20.24 14.80
CA LYS A 73 23.05 21.62 15.03
C LYS A 73 22.34 22.57 14.02
N ASP A 74 21.69 23.59 14.55
CA ASP A 74 20.98 24.65 13.82
C ASP A 74 19.80 24.17 12.93
N ARG A 75 19.37 22.91 13.04
CA ARG A 75 18.27 22.34 12.24
C ARG A 75 17.00 22.02 13.02
N ILE A 76 17.02 22.16 14.35
CA ILE A 76 15.89 21.76 15.20
C ILE A 76 15.11 22.97 15.66
N THR A 77 13.79 22.87 15.57
CA THR A 77 12.86 23.83 16.12
C THR A 77 11.77 23.14 16.94
N TRP A 78 11.29 23.84 17.96
CA TRP A 78 10.12 23.41 18.71
C TRP A 78 8.86 23.59 17.87
N ALA A 79 8.09 22.52 17.70
CA ALA A 79 6.87 22.52 16.88
C ALA A 79 5.61 22.12 17.68
N GLY A 80 5.75 21.96 19.00
CA GLY A 80 4.69 21.51 19.90
C GLY A 80 4.06 22.63 20.74
N ASP A 81 3.14 22.24 21.61
CA ASP A 81 2.50 23.06 22.62
C ASP A 81 2.11 22.15 23.79
N LEU A 82 2.86 22.23 24.89
CA LEU A 82 2.64 21.35 26.05
C LEU A 82 1.24 21.51 26.64
N ASN A 83 0.64 22.70 26.57
CA ASN A 83 -0.72 22.92 27.07
C ASN A 83 -1.76 22.14 26.24
N LYS A 84 -1.44 21.86 24.97
CA LYS A 84 -2.24 21.02 24.07
C LYS A 84 -1.74 19.57 24.04
N LYS A 85 -0.88 19.19 24.97
CA LYS A 85 -0.25 17.88 25.08
C LYS A 85 0.50 17.47 23.79
N ASP A 86 1.11 18.44 23.12
CA ASP A 86 1.93 18.25 21.92
C ASP A 86 3.39 18.55 22.26
N ALA A 87 4.25 17.54 22.11
CA ALA A 87 5.68 17.54 22.36
C ALA A 87 6.53 17.46 21.08
N SER A 88 5.93 17.76 19.93
CA SER A 88 6.55 17.64 18.61
C SER A 88 7.71 18.60 18.39
N ILE A 89 8.64 18.18 17.55
CA ILE A 89 9.74 19.00 17.02
C ILE A 89 9.72 18.99 15.50
N SER A 90 10.42 19.94 14.89
CA SER A 90 10.71 19.91 13.47
C SER A 90 12.22 19.93 13.23
N ILE A 91 12.67 19.09 12.30
CA ILE A 91 14.06 19.00 11.85
C ILE A 91 14.09 19.44 10.39
N SER A 92 14.81 20.52 10.11
CA SER A 92 14.95 21.06 8.76
C SER A 92 15.97 20.29 7.94
N ASN A 93 15.79 20.29 6.62
CA ASN A 93 16.74 19.74 5.66
C ASN A 93 17.24 18.32 6.05
N MET A 94 16.30 17.38 6.15
CA MET A 94 16.58 15.99 6.53
C MET A 94 17.47 15.31 5.50
N GLN A 95 18.47 14.56 5.97
CA GLN A 95 19.48 13.90 5.15
C GLN A 95 19.46 12.38 5.37
N PHE A 96 19.99 11.58 4.44
CA PHE A 96 20.08 10.13 4.62
C PHE A 96 20.80 9.70 5.91
N ARG A 97 21.76 10.49 6.39
CA ARG A 97 22.46 10.26 7.68
C ARG A 97 21.57 10.44 8.91
N ASP A 98 20.42 11.09 8.75
CA ASP A 98 19.44 11.32 9.81
C ASP A 98 18.49 10.12 9.97
N ASN A 99 18.73 9.02 9.24
CA ASN A 99 18.04 7.74 9.40
C ASN A 99 18.33 7.12 10.76
N GLY A 100 17.26 6.69 11.43
CA GLY A 100 17.35 6.03 12.72
C GLY A 100 16.07 6.13 13.53
N THR A 101 16.19 5.85 14.82
CA THR A 101 15.07 5.90 15.77
C THR A 101 15.15 7.18 16.60
N TYR A 102 14.06 7.94 16.61
CA TYR A 102 13.89 9.15 17.39
C TYR A 102 12.98 8.86 18.58
N ILE A 103 13.41 9.29 19.76
CA ILE A 103 12.75 8.94 21.02
C ILE A 103 12.30 10.22 21.71
N CYS A 104 11.00 10.30 22.00
CA CYS A 104 10.35 11.39 22.72
C CYS A 104 10.03 10.94 24.15
N ASP A 105 10.70 11.54 25.14
CA ASP A 105 10.44 11.31 26.57
C ASP A 105 9.77 12.56 27.16
N VAL A 106 8.53 12.42 27.62
CA VAL A 106 7.72 13.50 28.19
C VAL A 106 7.48 13.24 29.66
N LYS A 107 7.93 14.15 30.53
CA LYS A 107 7.76 14.07 31.99
C LYS A 107 6.77 15.14 32.46
N ASN A 108 5.78 14.76 33.25
CA ASN A 108 4.86 15.69 33.92
C ASN A 108 4.66 15.31 35.40
N PRO A 109 5.64 15.59 36.29
CA PRO A 109 5.50 15.24 37.71
C PRO A 109 4.20 15.80 38.33
N PRO A 110 3.52 15.04 39.21
CA PRO A 110 3.93 13.78 39.82
C PRO A 110 3.75 12.53 38.93
N ASP A 111 3.24 12.67 37.70
CA ASP A 111 3.08 11.53 36.79
C ASP A 111 4.45 10.93 36.46
N ILE A 112 4.53 9.62 36.61
CA ILE A 112 5.69 8.86 36.16
C ILE A 112 5.53 8.54 34.68
N VAL A 113 6.65 8.59 33.96
CA VAL A 113 6.68 8.16 32.56
C VAL A 113 6.84 6.66 32.54
N VAL A 114 5.89 5.97 31.93
CA VAL A 114 5.93 4.50 31.84
C VAL A 114 6.78 4.08 30.65
N LYS A 115 6.60 4.73 29.49
CA LYS A 115 7.33 4.40 28.26
C LYS A 115 7.50 5.64 27.36
N PRO A 116 8.72 5.96 26.91
CA PRO A 116 8.95 6.97 25.87
C PRO A 116 8.32 6.55 24.53
N GLY A 117 7.93 7.54 23.72
CA GLY A 117 7.53 7.30 22.33
C GLY A 117 8.75 7.10 21.45
N GLU A 118 8.68 6.18 20.49
CA GLU A 118 9.75 5.90 19.53
C GLU A 118 9.20 6.00 18.10
N ILE A 119 9.96 6.64 17.21
CA ILE A 119 9.63 6.84 15.80
C ILE A 119 10.82 6.37 14.97
N ARG A 120 10.61 5.43 14.06
CA ARG A 120 11.60 5.08 13.04
C ARG A 120 11.48 6.04 11.87
N VAL A 121 12.54 6.77 11.57
CA VAL A 121 12.56 7.72 10.46
C VAL A 121 13.34 7.13 9.30
N ARG A 122 12.71 7.11 8.12
CA ARG A 122 13.26 6.63 6.86
C ARG A 122 13.33 7.79 5.87
N VAL A 123 14.53 8.29 5.64
CA VAL A 123 14.80 9.30 4.62
C VAL A 123 14.95 8.62 3.27
N VAL A 124 14.10 9.01 2.31
CA VAL A 124 13.98 8.42 0.96
C VAL A 124 14.30 9.46 -0.11
N GLU A 125 14.58 8.98 -1.31
CA GLU A 125 14.81 9.84 -2.47
C GLU A 125 13.50 10.44 -3.01
N LYS A 126 13.60 11.68 -3.51
CA LYS A 126 12.50 12.51 -4.03
C LYS A 126 11.65 11.84 -5.11
N ASP A 127 12.24 10.93 -5.87
CA ASP A 127 11.62 10.35 -7.06
C ASP A 127 10.94 8.98 -6.82
N SER A 128 10.83 8.55 -5.56
CA SER A 128 10.26 7.24 -5.18
C SER A 128 8.73 7.23 -4.93
N LEU A 129 8.07 8.39 -4.99
CA LEU A 129 6.60 8.45 -4.93
C LEU A 129 6.01 8.12 -6.31
N PRO A 130 4.88 7.38 -6.40
CA PRO A 130 4.25 7.06 -7.68
C PRO A 130 3.66 8.34 -8.29
N ALA A 131 4.50 9.10 -8.98
CA ALA A 131 4.06 10.09 -9.93
C ALA A 131 3.42 9.33 -11.09
N PHE A 132 2.10 9.12 -11.04
CA PHE A 132 1.36 8.80 -12.25
C PHE A 132 1.64 9.93 -13.24
N PRO A 133 2.40 9.70 -14.33
CA PRO A 133 2.74 10.79 -15.20
C PRO A 133 1.42 11.26 -15.82
N ILE A 134 1.12 12.56 -15.69
CA ILE A 134 -0.07 13.19 -16.26
C ILE A 134 -0.20 12.83 -17.76
N ALA A 135 0.94 12.61 -18.42
CA ALA A 135 1.03 12.11 -19.79
C ALA A 135 0.40 10.71 -20.02
N MET A 136 0.47 9.79 -19.05
CA MET A 136 -0.13 8.46 -19.15
C MET A 136 -1.66 8.52 -19.05
N VAL A 137 -2.18 9.35 -18.14
CA VAL A 137 -3.65 9.56 -18.02
C VAL A 137 -4.19 10.28 -19.25
N ALA A 138 -3.51 11.32 -19.74
CA ALA A 138 -3.88 12.04 -20.96
C ALA A 138 -3.81 11.14 -22.21
N GLY A 139 -2.79 10.28 -22.30
CA GLY A 139 -2.61 9.36 -23.42
C GLY A 139 -3.75 8.34 -23.56
N ILE A 140 -4.28 7.83 -22.44
CA ILE A 140 -5.41 6.87 -22.44
C ILE A 140 -6.70 7.54 -22.95
N VAL A 141 -6.99 8.77 -22.51
CA VAL A 141 -8.21 9.49 -22.93
C VAL A 141 -8.14 9.87 -24.41
N ILE A 142 -7.00 10.35 -24.89
CA ILE A 142 -6.84 10.73 -26.31
C ILE A 142 -6.85 9.50 -27.22
N GLY A 143 -6.21 8.41 -26.79
CA GLY A 143 -6.18 7.15 -27.54
C GLY A 143 -7.56 6.54 -27.74
N THR A 144 -8.43 6.58 -26.74
CA THR A 144 -9.80 6.04 -26.82
C THR A 144 -10.71 6.88 -27.72
N VAL A 145 -10.67 8.21 -27.58
CA VAL A 145 -11.49 9.13 -28.39
C VAL A 145 -11.06 9.12 -29.86
N THR A 146 -9.77 9.07 -30.14
CA THR A 146 -9.26 9.19 -31.52
C THR A 146 -9.14 7.85 -32.23
N GLY A 147 -8.89 6.76 -31.51
CA GLY A 147 -8.69 5.43 -32.10
C GLY A 147 -9.98 4.62 -32.23
N LEU A 148 -10.72 4.44 -31.11
CA LEU A 148 -11.84 3.51 -31.07
C LEU A 148 -13.15 4.13 -31.55
N SER A 149 -13.40 5.40 -31.22
CA SER A 149 -14.63 6.10 -31.62
C SER A 149 -14.85 6.15 -33.14
N PRO A 150 -13.89 6.59 -33.98
CA PRO A 150 -14.12 6.63 -35.44
C PRO A 150 -14.23 5.24 -36.06
N LEU A 151 -13.51 4.24 -35.56
CA LEU A 151 -13.63 2.87 -36.06
C LEU A 151 -15.03 2.29 -35.81
N ILE A 152 -15.57 2.49 -34.61
CA ILE A 152 -16.94 2.07 -34.28
C ILE A 152 -17.95 2.84 -35.14
N SER A 153 -17.79 4.16 -35.29
CA SER A 153 -18.67 4.98 -36.15
C SER A 153 -18.65 4.50 -37.61
N ILE A 154 -17.48 4.21 -38.18
CA ILE A 154 -17.36 3.70 -39.56
C ILE A 154 -18.08 2.35 -39.71
N VAL A 155 -17.87 1.41 -38.80
CA VAL A 155 -18.53 0.09 -38.84
C VAL A 155 -20.05 0.25 -38.76
N VAL A 156 -20.56 1.08 -37.86
CA VAL A 156 -22.00 1.37 -37.74
C VAL A 156 -22.54 2.00 -39.04
N CYS A 157 -21.84 2.98 -39.61
CA CYS A 157 -22.20 3.58 -40.89
C CYS A 157 -22.26 2.56 -42.03
N LEU A 158 -21.29 1.64 -42.11
CA LEU A 158 -21.26 0.58 -43.12
C LEU A 158 -22.42 -0.43 -42.94
N VAL A 159 -22.74 -0.80 -41.70
CA VAL A 159 -23.88 -1.69 -41.40
C VAL A 159 -25.21 -1.03 -41.78
N ILE A 160 -25.40 0.25 -41.45
CA ILE A 160 -26.60 1.01 -41.81
C ILE A 160 -26.73 1.13 -43.34
N ARG A 161 -25.64 1.45 -44.05
CA ARG A 161 -25.62 1.52 -45.52
C ARG A 161 -25.98 0.17 -46.16
N LYS A 162 -25.40 -0.94 -45.67
CA LYS A 162 -25.71 -2.29 -46.16
C LYS A 162 -27.16 -2.67 -45.89
N ASN A 163 -27.69 -2.33 -44.71
CA ASN A 163 -29.09 -2.59 -44.37
C ASN A 163 -30.05 -1.81 -45.29
N ASN A 164 -29.75 -0.53 -45.54
CA ASN A 164 -30.56 0.30 -46.45
C ASN A 164 -30.48 -0.16 -47.92
N SER A 165 -29.31 -0.62 -48.38
CA SER A 165 -29.14 -1.23 -49.71
C SER A 165 -29.98 -2.52 -49.84
N LYS A 166 -30.00 -3.37 -48.81
CA LYS A 166 -30.86 -4.57 -48.79
C LYS A 166 -32.35 -4.22 -48.82
N LYS A 167 -32.79 -3.16 -48.15
CA LYS A 167 -34.19 -2.70 -48.19
C LYS A 167 -34.61 -2.14 -49.56
N ARG A 168 -33.68 -1.62 -50.37
CA ARG A 168 -33.95 -1.08 -51.71
C ARG A 168 -34.02 -2.12 -52.83
N TYR A 169 -33.61 -3.38 -52.57
CA TYR A 169 -33.81 -4.49 -53.52
C TYR A 169 -35.18 -5.20 -53.33
N SER A 170 -35.89 -4.92 -52.24
CA SER A 170 -37.20 -5.51 -51.91
C SER A 170 -38.39 -4.67 -52.41
N GLY A 171 -38.17 -3.73 -53.33
CA GLY A 171 -39.16 -2.72 -53.74
C GLY A 171 -39.25 -2.55 -55.26
N CYS A 172 -39.51 -3.63 -55.98
CA CYS A 172 -40.14 -3.58 -57.30
C CYS A 172 -40.94 -4.87 -57.47
N SER A 173 -42.27 -4.75 -57.45
CA SER A 173 -43.23 -5.84 -57.58
C SER A 173 -44.16 -5.54 -58.76
N THR A 174 -44.63 -6.62 -59.41
CA THR A 174 -45.91 -6.76 -60.15
C THR A 174 -45.99 -6.31 -61.62
N SER A 175 -46.10 -7.29 -62.53
CA SER A 175 -47.25 -7.62 -63.43
C SER A 175 -46.82 -8.90 -64.19
N GLU A 176 -47.61 -9.88 -64.65
CA GLU A 176 -49.02 -10.05 -65.01
C GLU A 176 -49.21 -11.57 -65.22
N SER A 177 -50.20 -12.20 -64.58
CA SER A 177 -51.48 -12.63 -65.16
C SER A 177 -51.46 -13.98 -65.93
N LEU A 178 -52.23 -14.95 -65.38
CA LEU A 178 -53.01 -16.02 -66.04
C LEU A 178 -52.22 -17.13 -66.78
N MET A 179 -52.46 -18.44 -66.68
CA MET A 179 -53.43 -19.33 -66.03
C MET A 179 -52.95 -20.78 -66.31
N SER A 180 -52.93 -21.71 -65.35
CA SER A 180 -53.31 -23.15 -65.55
C SER A 180 -53.29 -23.94 -64.22
N PRO A 181 -54.13 -24.98 -64.02
CA PRO A 181 -54.70 -25.26 -62.69
C PRO A 181 -54.53 -26.73 -62.17
N VAL A 182 -55.12 -27.01 -60.98
CA VAL A 182 -55.57 -28.33 -60.44
C VAL A 182 -54.47 -29.21 -59.78
N LYS A 183 -54.56 -29.81 -58.58
CA LYS A 183 -55.64 -30.06 -57.57
C LYS A 183 -55.06 -30.45 -56.18
N GLN A 184 -55.76 -30.02 -55.12
CA GLN A 184 -56.21 -30.73 -53.87
C GLN A 184 -55.23 -31.64 -53.08
N ALA A 185 -55.31 -31.86 -51.76
CA ALA A 185 -56.00 -31.32 -50.57
C ALA A 185 -55.52 -32.21 -49.37
N PRO A 186 -55.74 -31.83 -48.09
CA PRO A 186 -54.99 -32.30 -46.91
C PRO A 186 -55.72 -33.39 -46.09
N GLN A 187 -55.05 -34.02 -45.11
CA GLN A 187 -55.74 -34.67 -43.97
C GLN A 187 -54.94 -34.70 -42.65
N LYS A 188 -55.73 -34.88 -41.58
CA LYS A 188 -55.60 -34.58 -40.14
C LYS A 188 -55.02 -35.71 -39.28
N SER A 189 -54.29 -35.31 -38.24
CA SER A 189 -54.38 -35.70 -36.80
C SER A 189 -54.24 -37.19 -36.37
N PRO A 190 -54.19 -37.52 -35.05
CA PRO A 190 -53.04 -38.22 -34.44
C PRO A 190 -53.42 -39.56 -33.74
N SER A 191 -52.44 -40.38 -33.31
CA SER A 191 -52.52 -41.25 -32.10
C SER A 191 -51.38 -42.30 -32.03
N ASP A 192 -50.87 -42.45 -30.80
CA ASP A 192 -50.57 -43.71 -30.08
C ASP A 192 -49.30 -44.58 -30.35
N THR A 193 -48.44 -44.56 -29.32
CA THR A 193 -48.08 -45.71 -28.44
C THR A 193 -46.95 -46.70 -28.83
N GLU A 194 -45.95 -46.73 -27.93
CA GLU A 194 -45.09 -47.83 -27.43
C GLU A 194 -44.03 -48.55 -28.31
N GLY A 195 -42.87 -48.80 -27.69
CA GLY A 195 -42.15 -50.08 -27.87
C GLY A 195 -40.64 -50.05 -28.14
N LEU A 196 -39.85 -50.15 -27.06
CA LEU A 196 -38.75 -51.13 -26.86
C LEU A 196 -37.42 -51.05 -27.67
N VAL A 197 -36.35 -50.62 -26.95
CA VAL A 197 -35.06 -51.32 -26.71
C VAL A 197 -33.86 -51.24 -27.70
N ASN A 198 -32.72 -50.86 -27.09
CA ASN A 198 -31.28 -51.11 -27.33
C ASN A 198 -30.61 -50.73 -28.67
N SER A 199 -29.68 -49.77 -28.64
CA SER A 199 -28.22 -50.01 -28.48
C SER A 199 -27.37 -48.77 -28.83
N VAL A 200 -26.25 -48.63 -28.11
CA VAL A 200 -25.20 -47.57 -28.09
C VAL A 200 -24.10 -48.00 -29.12
N PRO A 201 -23.22 -47.14 -29.74
CA PRO A 201 -22.30 -46.31 -28.96
C PRO A 201 -21.68 -45.00 -29.52
N ALA A 202 -21.08 -44.30 -28.54
CA ALA A 202 -19.86 -43.48 -28.55
C ALA A 202 -19.92 -42.02 -29.10
N ARG A 203 -19.61 -41.06 -28.23
CA ARG A 203 -18.25 -40.49 -28.06
C ARG A 203 -18.34 -39.17 -27.24
N SER A 204 -17.81 -39.17 -26.01
CA SER A 204 -17.60 -37.95 -25.22
C SER A 204 -16.10 -37.76 -25.00
N HIS A 205 -15.59 -36.60 -25.40
CA HIS A 205 -14.23 -36.16 -25.15
C HIS A 205 -14.20 -35.35 -23.85
N GLN A 206 -13.46 -35.81 -22.84
CA GLN A 206 -13.12 -34.99 -21.67
C GLN A 206 -11.61 -35.08 -21.46
N GLY A 207 -10.97 -33.92 -21.50
CA GLY A 207 -9.51 -33.74 -21.50
C GLY A 207 -8.84 -34.08 -20.17
N PRO A 208 -7.49 -34.08 -20.15
CA PRO A 208 -6.72 -34.58 -19.02
C PRO A 208 -6.75 -33.64 -17.81
N VAL A 209 -6.96 -34.24 -16.64
CA VAL A 209 -6.84 -33.61 -15.32
C VAL A 209 -5.42 -33.83 -14.82
N ILE A 210 -4.68 -32.76 -14.51
CA ILE A 210 -3.35 -32.82 -13.89
C ILE A 210 -3.52 -32.73 -12.37
N TYR A 211 -3.05 -33.74 -11.64
CA TYR A 211 -2.86 -33.68 -10.19
C TYR A 211 -1.37 -33.50 -9.90
N ALA A 212 -1.02 -32.53 -9.05
CA ALA A 212 0.31 -32.41 -8.46
C ALA A 212 0.38 -33.26 -7.19
N GLN A 213 1.40 -34.09 -7.07
CA GLN A 213 1.70 -34.90 -5.89
C GLN A 213 2.61 -34.10 -4.95
N LEU A 214 2.17 -33.90 -3.70
CA LEU A 214 2.96 -33.29 -2.63
C LEU A 214 3.70 -34.41 -1.89
N ASP A 215 4.97 -34.60 -2.19
CA ASP A 215 5.86 -35.43 -1.37
C ASP A 215 6.38 -34.60 -0.19
N HIS A 216 5.85 -34.86 1.00
CA HIS A 216 6.46 -34.45 2.26
C HIS A 216 7.13 -35.67 2.90
N SER A 217 8.40 -35.92 2.58
CA SER A 217 9.26 -36.78 3.39
C SER A 217 9.81 -35.99 4.56
N GLY A 218 9.46 -36.43 5.76
CA GLY A 218 10.10 -36.02 7.01
C GLY A 218 11.57 -36.46 7.05
N GLY A 219 12.43 -35.55 7.50
CA GLY A 219 13.86 -35.76 7.69
C GLY A 219 14.32 -35.07 8.98
N GLN A 220 15.19 -35.76 9.70
CA GLN A 220 15.43 -35.63 11.14
C GLN A 220 16.27 -34.42 11.57
N HIS A 221 16.05 -34.08 12.84
CA HIS A 221 16.90 -33.35 13.79
C HIS A 221 18.41 -33.51 13.54
N SER A 222 19.13 -32.40 13.43
CA SER A 222 20.59 -32.37 13.58
C SER A 222 21.01 -31.11 14.33
N ASP A 223 21.31 -31.28 15.62
CA ASP A 223 22.03 -30.32 16.43
C ASP A 223 23.48 -30.28 15.94
N LYS A 224 23.90 -29.14 15.39
CA LYS A 224 25.33 -28.81 15.25
C LYS A 224 25.60 -27.44 15.84
N ILE A 225 26.03 -27.50 17.09
CA ILE A 225 26.71 -26.45 17.84
C ILE A 225 27.92 -26.01 17.02
N ASN A 226 27.91 -24.77 16.52
CA ASN A 226 29.11 -24.15 15.98
C ASN A 226 29.74 -23.30 17.09
N LYS A 227 30.73 -23.88 17.77
CA LYS A 227 31.53 -23.22 18.80
C LYS A 227 32.70 -22.53 18.09
N SER A 228 32.61 -21.22 17.87
CA SER A 228 33.75 -20.42 17.44
C SER A 228 34.60 -20.08 18.67
N GLU A 229 35.74 -20.73 18.81
CA GLU A 229 36.85 -20.26 19.63
C GLU A 229 37.38 -18.95 19.05
N SER A 230 37.52 -17.92 19.89
CA SER A 230 38.38 -16.77 19.61
C SER A 230 39.62 -16.91 20.48
N VAL A 231 40.75 -17.17 19.83
CA VAL A 231 42.09 -17.07 20.41
C VAL A 231 42.57 -15.65 20.17
N VAL A 232 42.79 -14.88 21.24
CA VAL A 232 43.59 -13.65 21.16
C VAL A 232 44.70 -13.76 22.21
N TYR A 233 45.92 -13.83 21.70
CA TYR A 233 47.16 -13.82 22.48
C TYR A 233 47.36 -12.49 23.22
N ALA A 234 48.03 -12.60 24.36
CA ALA A 234 48.32 -11.54 25.30
C ALA A 234 49.39 -10.54 24.81
N ASP A 235 49.25 -9.32 25.34
CA ASP A 235 50.26 -8.44 25.94
C ASP A 235 51.58 -8.17 25.18
N ILE A 236 51.75 -6.91 24.75
CA ILE A 236 53.07 -6.26 24.67
C ILE A 236 52.97 -4.80 25.15
N ARG A 237 53.36 -4.59 26.41
CA ARG A 237 54.27 -3.55 26.96
C ARG A 237 54.03 -2.05 26.70
N LYS A 238 53.89 -1.35 27.84
CA LYS A 238 54.70 -0.20 28.33
C LYS A 238 55.00 0.95 27.34
N ASN A 239 54.40 2.10 27.62
CA ASN A 239 55.13 3.33 27.95
C ASN A 239 54.26 4.24 28.82
#